data_AF-A0A1F5ABG6-F1
#
_entry.id   AF-A0A1F5ABG6-F1
#
_cell.length_a   1.000
_cell.length_b   1.000
_cell.length_c   1.000
_cell.angle_alpha   90.00
_cell.angle_beta   90.00
_cell.angle_gamma   90.00
#
_symmetry.space_group_name_H-M   'P 1'
#
loop_
_entity.id
_entity.type
_entity.pdbx_description
1 polymer ?
#
loop_
_entity_poly.entity_id
_entity_poly.type
_entity_poly.pdbx_seq_one_letter_code
_entity_poly.pdbx_strand_id
1 'polypeptide(L)'
;MRKKTLFVIGLLVAFFVIQGCTPNPEKGLLSRYFNAVTLNDNDTMSSMALEPFQPDLDSWNIVSVGPENIEPASLPALNKAEIEAKKAQDAQIGPTVDAGELLKDAEYEKDTSRSAAGKAAAQRKIDELKAKYDIENGKMQELKKAYNAAKAAAAAEEEMTMFSLGERELATVRELTGNVHSKDVEIAIKTKSGTTRNYKLIMKNYLLRDEVNNINHRGRWVIIKFEPLS
;
A
#
# COMPACT_ATOMS: atom_id res chain seq x y z
N MET A 1 10.80 11.91 -67.55
CA MET A 1 11.78 11.93 -66.45
C MET A 1 11.18 12.63 -65.23
N ARG A 2 11.30 12.00 -64.05
CA ARG A 2 11.17 12.53 -62.66
C ARG A 2 9.78 13.06 -62.24
N LYS A 3 8.96 12.22 -61.57
CA LYS A 3 8.85 12.01 -60.09
C LYS A 3 8.55 13.28 -59.29
N LYS A 4 7.40 13.29 -58.60
CA LYS A 4 7.09 13.86 -57.25
C LYS A 4 5.60 13.56 -56.93
N THR A 5 5.25 12.58 -56.08
CA THR A 5 5.00 12.66 -54.60
C THR A 5 3.86 13.63 -54.23
N LEU A 6 2.92 13.37 -53.32
CA LEU A 6 2.45 12.22 -52.52
C LEU A 6 1.29 12.75 -51.62
N PHE A 7 0.54 11.83 -51.00
CA PHE A 7 -0.33 11.97 -49.81
C PHE A 7 -1.74 12.55 -49.93
N VAL A 8 -2.68 11.68 -50.32
CA VAL A 8 -4.00 11.62 -49.66
C VAL A 8 -4.08 10.25 -49.03
N ILE A 9 -3.82 10.15 -47.72
CA ILE A 9 -4.10 8.95 -46.94
C ILE A 9 -4.99 9.38 -45.79
N GLY A 10 -6.21 8.84 -45.83
CA GLY A 10 -7.24 9.05 -44.83
C GLY A 10 -6.75 8.63 -43.46
N LEU A 11 -6.76 9.58 -42.53
CA LEU A 11 -6.71 9.31 -41.11
C LEU A 11 -8.15 9.23 -40.59
N LEU A 12 -8.87 8.23 -41.08
CA LEU A 12 -10.09 7.75 -40.42
C LEU A 12 -9.58 6.97 -39.21
N VAL A 13 -9.32 7.70 -38.12
CA VAL A 13 -9.16 7.11 -36.79
C VAL A 13 -10.51 6.48 -36.46
N ALA A 14 -10.70 5.27 -36.96
CA ALA A 14 -11.63 4.33 -36.39
C ALA A 14 -11.18 4.17 -34.94
N PHE A 15 -11.86 4.88 -34.04
CA PHE A 15 -12.07 4.43 -32.69
C PHE A 15 -12.67 3.02 -32.79
N PHE A 16 -11.78 2.03 -32.95
CA PHE A 16 -12.05 0.67 -32.54
C PHE A 16 -12.24 0.78 -31.03
N VAL A 17 -13.49 1.06 -30.65
CA VAL A 17 -14.02 0.63 -29.37
C VAL A 17 -13.88 -0.88 -29.44
N ILE A 18 -12.73 -1.37 -28.96
CA ILE A 18 -12.57 -2.77 -28.61
C ILE A 18 -13.61 -2.96 -27.51
N GLN A 19 -14.84 -3.30 -27.90
CA GLN A 19 -15.72 -4.11 -27.07
C GLN A 19 -15.04 -5.46 -26.97
N GLY A 20 -13.92 -5.48 -26.25
CA GLY A 20 -13.31 -6.70 -25.79
C GLY A 20 -14.41 -7.36 -24.99
N CYS A 21 -14.66 -8.63 -25.28
CA CYS A 21 -15.21 -9.55 -24.32
C CYS A 21 -14.28 -9.53 -23.10
N THR A 22 -14.38 -8.49 -22.26
CA THR A 22 -13.88 -8.56 -20.90
C THR A 22 -14.73 -9.64 -20.25
N PRO A 23 -14.13 -10.75 -19.78
CA PRO A 23 -14.84 -11.52 -18.76
C PRO A 23 -15.25 -10.51 -17.70
N ASN A 24 -16.50 -10.53 -17.25
CA ASN A 24 -16.96 -9.70 -16.13
C ASN A 24 -16.58 -10.45 -14.84
N PRO A 25 -15.33 -10.32 -14.31
CA PRO A 25 -14.92 -11.07 -13.13
C PRO A 25 -15.78 -10.74 -11.91
N GLU A 26 -16.38 -9.54 -11.89
CA GLU A 26 -17.15 -8.98 -10.79
C GLU A 26 -18.38 -9.86 -10.52
N LYS A 27 -19.17 -10.15 -11.55
CA LYS A 27 -20.40 -10.96 -11.38
C LYS A 27 -20.08 -12.36 -10.87
N GLY A 28 -19.05 -13.00 -11.43
CA GLY A 28 -18.65 -14.35 -11.05
C GLY A 28 -18.12 -14.42 -9.62
N LEU A 29 -17.23 -13.51 -9.26
CA LEU A 29 -16.63 -13.43 -7.92
C LEU A 29 -17.68 -13.09 -6.86
N LEU A 30 -18.46 -12.03 -7.07
CA LEU A 30 -19.46 -11.58 -6.11
C LEU A 30 -20.57 -12.62 -5.91
N SER A 31 -20.94 -13.35 -6.97
CA SER A 31 -21.93 -14.43 -6.84
C SER A 31 -21.43 -15.57 -5.96
N ARG A 32 -20.15 -15.96 -6.08
CA ARG A 32 -19.55 -16.98 -5.20
C ARG A 32 -19.40 -16.45 -3.77
N TYR A 33 -18.95 -15.21 -3.63
CA TYR A 33 -18.79 -14.55 -2.34
C TYR A 33 -20.11 -14.49 -1.56
N PHE A 34 -21.17 -13.95 -2.16
CA PHE A 34 -22.46 -13.83 -1.50
C PHE A 34 -23.17 -15.18 -1.31
N ASN A 35 -22.90 -16.18 -2.16
CA ASN A 35 -23.31 -17.54 -1.86
C ASN A 35 -22.64 -18.06 -0.57
N ALA A 36 -21.33 -17.86 -0.41
CA ALA A 36 -20.62 -18.20 0.83
C ALA A 36 -21.17 -17.44 2.04
N VAL A 37 -21.56 -16.16 1.90
CA VAL A 37 -22.27 -15.39 2.93
C VAL A 37 -23.58 -16.09 3.33
N THR A 38 -24.40 -16.54 2.37
CA THR A 38 -25.66 -17.24 2.69
C THR A 38 -25.45 -18.58 3.39
N LEU A 39 -24.34 -19.27 3.09
CA LEU A 39 -23.99 -20.55 3.69
C LEU A 39 -23.23 -20.40 5.02
N ASN A 40 -22.89 -19.18 5.43
CA ASN A 40 -21.98 -18.90 6.55
C ASN A 40 -20.62 -19.61 6.40
N ASP A 41 -20.12 -19.71 5.18
CA ASP A 41 -18.83 -20.36 4.85
C ASP A 41 -17.69 -19.34 4.94
N ASN A 42 -17.13 -19.21 6.14
CA ASN A 42 -16.06 -18.26 6.45
C ASN A 42 -14.76 -18.57 5.71
N ASP A 43 -14.45 -19.83 5.45
CA ASP A 43 -13.23 -20.24 4.76
C ASP A 43 -13.29 -19.81 3.30
N THR A 44 -14.42 -20.05 2.64
CA THR A 44 -14.63 -19.61 1.27
C THR A 44 -14.64 -18.09 1.16
N MET A 45 -15.30 -17.36 2.08
CA MET A 45 -15.25 -15.89 2.10
C MET A 45 -13.82 -15.35 2.24
N SER A 46 -13.05 -15.91 3.19
CA SER A 46 -11.66 -15.51 3.45
C SER A 46 -10.70 -15.86 2.32
N SER A 47 -11.07 -16.78 1.42
CA SER A 47 -10.30 -17.06 0.20
C SER A 47 -10.51 -16.05 -0.95
N MET A 48 -11.58 -15.26 -0.88
CA MET A 48 -12.00 -14.33 -1.93
C MET A 48 -11.87 -12.86 -1.54
N ALA A 49 -12.07 -12.54 -0.26
CA ALA A 49 -11.94 -11.19 0.28
C ALA A 49 -10.82 -11.13 1.32
N LEU A 50 -9.96 -10.12 1.21
CA LEU A 50 -8.88 -9.88 2.17
C LEU A 50 -9.45 -9.41 3.52
N GLU A 51 -10.46 -8.55 3.47
CA GLU A 51 -11.27 -8.15 4.62
C GLU A 51 -12.70 -8.69 4.44
N PRO A 52 -13.01 -9.93 4.88
CA PRO A 52 -14.33 -10.50 4.76
C PRO A 52 -15.38 -9.70 5.52
N PHE A 53 -16.52 -9.51 4.87
CA PHE A 53 -17.71 -8.86 5.39
C PHE A 53 -18.94 -9.76 5.23
N GLN A 54 -19.62 -10.05 6.33
CA GLN A 54 -20.79 -10.93 6.37
C GLN A 54 -22.04 -10.16 6.80
N PRO A 55 -22.78 -9.54 5.86
CA PRO A 55 -24.05 -8.90 6.17
C PRO A 55 -25.16 -9.92 6.43
N ASP A 56 -26.24 -9.49 7.10
CA ASP A 56 -27.50 -10.25 7.16
C ASP A 56 -28.25 -10.21 5.82
N LEU A 57 -27.71 -10.94 4.85
CA LEU A 57 -28.08 -10.89 3.45
C LEU A 57 -29.46 -11.51 3.17
N ASP A 58 -30.31 -10.75 2.48
CA ASP A 58 -31.51 -11.25 1.76
C ASP A 58 -31.20 -11.36 0.26
N SER A 59 -30.75 -10.26 -0.35
CA SER A 59 -30.35 -10.21 -1.75
C SER A 59 -29.29 -9.13 -2.00
N TRP A 60 -28.63 -9.21 -3.15
CA TRP A 60 -27.64 -8.22 -3.58
C TRP A 60 -27.71 -8.01 -5.09
N ASN A 61 -27.25 -6.85 -5.55
CA ASN A 61 -27.06 -6.57 -6.97
C ASN A 61 -25.89 -5.60 -7.17
N ILE A 62 -25.27 -5.70 -8.34
CA ILE A 62 -24.28 -4.71 -8.80
C ILE A 62 -25.04 -3.44 -9.22
N VAL A 63 -24.63 -2.31 -8.68
CA VAL A 63 -25.16 -0.97 -9.01
C VAL A 63 -24.34 -0.38 -10.15
N SER A 64 -23.02 -0.39 -10.03
CA SER A 64 -22.11 0.13 -11.04
C SER A 64 -20.77 -0.61 -11.02
N VAL A 65 -20.08 -0.63 -12.15
CA VAL A 65 -18.71 -1.14 -12.30
C VAL A 65 -17.90 0.00 -12.90
N GLY A 66 -16.88 0.44 -12.18
CA GLY A 66 -15.93 1.44 -12.63
C GLY A 66 -15.01 0.92 -13.74
N PRO A 67 -14.29 1.83 -14.42
CA PRO A 67 -13.31 1.43 -15.42
C PRO A 67 -12.18 0.61 -14.79
N GLU A 68 -11.60 -0.28 -15.59
CA GLU A 68 -10.40 -1.02 -15.20
C GLU A 68 -9.18 -0.12 -15.25
N ASN A 69 -8.52 0.06 -14.11
CA ASN A 69 -7.25 0.78 -14.01
C ASN A 69 -6.11 -0.24 -13.98
N ILE A 70 -5.13 -0.06 -14.86
CA ILE A 70 -3.95 -0.91 -14.97
C ILE A 70 -2.74 -0.06 -14.61
N GLU A 71 -2.08 -0.42 -13.52
CA GLU A 71 -0.91 0.28 -13.00
C GLU A 71 0.27 -0.68 -12.88
N PRO A 72 1.52 -0.20 -12.99
CA PRO A 72 2.66 -1.04 -12.71
C PRO A 72 2.66 -1.51 -11.25
N ALA A 73 3.18 -2.71 -11.01
CA ALA A 73 3.34 -3.24 -9.65
C ALA A 73 4.10 -2.24 -8.76
N SER A 74 3.45 -1.81 -7.67
CA SER A 74 3.99 -0.80 -6.76
C SER A 74 4.94 -1.41 -5.73
N LEU A 75 4.84 -2.72 -5.46
CA LEU A 75 5.61 -3.38 -4.41
C LEU A 75 7.14 -3.26 -4.58
N PRO A 76 7.74 -3.38 -5.78
CA PRO A 76 9.17 -3.10 -5.96
C PRO A 76 9.57 -1.67 -5.63
N ALA A 77 8.73 -0.68 -5.94
CA ALA A 77 8.97 0.71 -5.60
C ALA A 77 8.84 0.95 -4.09
N LEU A 78 7.83 0.35 -3.45
CA LEU A 78 7.63 0.40 -2.00
C LEU A 78 8.80 -0.26 -1.24
N ASN A 79 9.32 -1.38 -1.75
CA ASN A 79 10.48 -2.04 -1.16
C ASN A 79 11.73 -1.15 -1.21
N LYS A 80 11.97 -0.46 -2.34
CA LYS A 80 13.06 0.53 -2.43
C LYS A 80 12.88 1.67 -1.45
N ALA A 81 11.67 2.22 -1.35
CA ALA A 81 11.35 3.28 -0.41
C ALA A 81 11.54 2.86 1.06
N GLU A 82 11.16 1.62 1.42
CA GLU A 82 11.41 1.07 2.76
C GLU A 82 12.92 0.98 3.06
N ILE A 83 13.70 0.44 2.11
CA ILE A 83 15.16 0.30 2.26
C ILE A 83 15.83 1.67 2.41
N GLU A 84 15.42 2.66 1.62
CA GLU A 84 15.95 4.03 1.69
C GLU A 84 15.59 4.72 3.00
N ALA A 85 14.33 4.59 3.44
CA ALA A 85 13.88 5.15 4.71
C ALA A 85 14.62 4.51 5.91
N LYS A 86 14.86 3.19 5.86
CA LYS A 86 15.66 2.50 6.86
C LYS A 86 17.11 3.01 6.89
N LYS A 87 17.75 3.15 5.73
CA LYS A 87 19.11 3.70 5.64
C LYS A 87 19.20 5.11 6.21
N ALA A 88 18.21 5.96 5.92
CA ALA A 88 18.16 7.31 6.46
C ALA A 88 18.00 7.30 7.99
N GLN A 89 17.10 6.46 8.52
CA GLN A 89 16.95 6.28 9.96
C GLN A 89 18.25 5.79 10.61
N ASP A 90 18.88 4.75 10.07
CA ASP A 90 20.11 4.15 10.61
C ASP A 90 21.26 5.18 10.62
N ALA A 91 21.36 6.02 9.58
CA ALA A 91 22.35 7.09 9.51
C ALA A 91 22.14 8.18 10.57
N GLN A 92 20.91 8.38 11.06
CA GLN A 92 20.58 9.38 12.07
C GLN A 92 20.78 8.87 13.51
N ILE A 93 20.94 7.56 13.72
CA ILE A 93 21.17 6.98 15.06
C ILE A 93 22.43 7.56 15.69
N GLY A 94 23.57 7.51 15.00
CA GLY A 94 24.86 8.01 15.49
C GLY A 94 24.79 9.48 15.93
N PRO A 95 24.39 10.43 15.06
CA PRO A 95 24.24 11.83 15.42
C PRO A 95 23.34 12.08 16.65
N THR A 96 22.26 11.31 16.79
CA THR A 96 21.33 11.45 17.93
C THR A 96 21.94 10.92 19.22
N VAL A 97 22.66 9.79 19.16
CA VAL A 97 23.36 9.21 20.31
C VAL A 97 24.49 10.12 20.76
N ASP A 98 25.34 10.57 19.83
CA ASP A 98 26.47 11.46 20.12
C ASP A 98 26.00 12.77 20.78
N ALA A 99 24.92 13.38 20.26
CA ALA A 99 24.34 14.58 20.87
C ALA A 99 23.79 14.32 22.28
N GLY A 100 23.21 13.14 22.52
CA GLY A 100 22.70 12.74 23.83
C GLY A 100 23.81 12.44 24.84
N GLU A 101 24.90 11.81 24.40
CA GLU A 101 26.08 11.55 25.23
C GLU A 101 26.75 12.86 25.66
N LEU A 102 26.95 13.80 24.73
CA LEU A 102 27.51 15.13 25.05
C LEU A 102 26.64 15.89 26.06
N LEU A 103 25.32 15.83 25.91
CA LEU A 103 24.38 16.45 26.84
C LEU A 103 24.52 15.84 28.25
N LYS A 104 24.53 14.49 28.33
CA LYS A 104 24.68 13.76 29.59
C LYS A 104 26.02 14.03 30.26
N ASP A 105 27.11 14.14 29.50
CA ASP A 105 28.42 14.49 30.03
C ASP A 105 28.42 15.90 30.64
N ALA A 106 27.77 16.87 29.99
CA ALA A 106 27.62 18.22 30.53
C ALA A 106 26.72 18.28 31.79
N GLU A 107 25.68 17.45 31.84
CA GLU A 107 24.85 17.27 33.04
C GLU A 107 25.67 16.70 34.20
N TYR A 108 26.50 15.68 33.93
CA TYR A 108 27.40 15.10 34.93
C TYR A 108 28.46 16.10 35.42
N GLU A 109 29.04 16.91 34.53
CA GLU A 109 29.97 17.99 34.89
C GLU A 109 29.31 19.02 35.84
N LYS A 110 28.04 19.37 35.58
CA LYS A 110 27.28 20.28 36.45
C LYS A 110 27.03 19.67 37.83
N ASP A 111 26.65 18.40 37.88
CA ASP A 111 26.33 17.69 39.13
C ASP A 111 27.57 17.49 40.01
N THR A 112 28.73 17.27 39.40
CA THR A 112 30.01 17.11 40.10
C THR A 112 30.69 18.43 40.48
N SER A 113 30.25 19.56 39.92
CA SER A 113 30.84 20.88 40.19
C SER A 113 30.54 21.37 41.60
N ARG A 114 31.59 21.71 42.36
CA ARG A 114 31.48 22.22 43.75
C ARG A 114 31.28 23.73 43.85
N SER A 115 31.42 24.49 42.75
CA SER A 115 31.35 25.96 42.76
C SER A 115 30.10 26.48 42.04
N ALA A 116 29.54 27.59 42.52
CA ALA A 116 28.38 28.23 41.89
C ALA A 116 28.68 28.72 40.46
N ALA A 117 29.89 29.26 40.23
CA ALA A 117 30.33 29.70 38.92
C ALA A 117 30.48 28.52 37.94
N GLY A 118 31.03 27.38 38.38
CA GLY A 118 31.14 26.17 37.58
C GLY A 118 29.78 25.59 37.19
N LYS A 119 28.82 25.57 38.12
CA LYS A 119 27.43 25.17 37.83
C LYS A 119 26.75 26.09 36.81
N ALA A 120 26.97 27.41 36.90
CA ALA A 120 26.40 28.37 35.96
C ALA A 120 27.00 28.23 34.54
N ALA A 121 28.30 27.96 34.42
CA ALA A 121 28.94 27.70 33.13
C ALA A 121 28.46 26.39 32.50
N ALA A 122 28.37 25.32 33.30
CA ALA A 122 27.85 24.03 32.83
C ALA A 122 26.37 24.12 32.41
N GLN A 123 25.55 24.93 33.10
CA GLN A 123 24.16 25.14 32.69
C GLN A 123 24.04 25.74 31.27
N ARG A 124 24.88 26.74 30.94
CA ARG A 124 24.86 27.32 29.57
C ARG A 124 25.23 26.28 28.51
N LYS A 125 26.23 25.44 28.80
CA LYS A 125 26.63 24.32 27.93
C LYS A 125 25.51 23.29 27.77
N ILE A 126 24.79 22.97 28.84
CA ILE A 126 23.61 22.09 28.81
C ILE A 126 22.52 22.70 27.92
N ASP A 127 22.21 23.98 28.06
CA ASP A 127 21.15 24.63 27.27
C ASP A 127 21.47 24.58 25.76
N GLU A 128 22.74 24.82 25.38
CA GLU A 128 23.22 24.70 24.01
C GLU A 128 23.17 23.26 23.47
N LEU A 129 23.64 22.29 24.27
CA LEU A 129 23.67 20.88 23.86
C LEU A 129 22.27 20.28 23.82
N LYS A 130 21.37 20.72 24.70
CA LYS A 130 19.97 20.32 24.70
C LYS A 130 19.28 20.77 23.43
N ALA A 131 19.48 22.02 22.99
CA ALA A 131 18.95 22.49 21.73
C ALA A 131 19.45 21.66 20.52
N LYS A 132 20.73 21.26 20.52
CA LYS A 132 21.28 20.38 19.47
C LYS A 132 20.69 18.98 19.53
N TYR A 133 20.58 18.40 20.72
CA TYR A 133 19.96 17.09 20.92
C TYR A 133 18.50 17.09 20.46
N ASP A 134 17.72 18.13 20.81
CA ASP A 134 16.31 18.24 20.42
C ASP A 134 16.15 18.29 18.89
N ILE A 135 17.07 18.94 18.17
CA ILE A 135 17.11 18.96 16.70
C ILE A 135 17.39 17.55 16.14
N GLU A 136 18.45 16.89 16.60
CA GLU A 136 18.82 15.57 16.07
C GLU A 136 17.80 14.48 16.43
N ASN A 137 17.24 14.54 17.64
CA ASN A 137 16.15 13.66 18.07
C ASN A 137 14.86 13.95 17.28
N GLY A 138 14.54 15.21 16.99
CA GLY A 138 13.43 15.59 16.12
C GLY A 138 13.52 14.92 14.74
N LYS A 139 14.69 15.03 14.09
CA LYS A 139 14.97 14.33 12.82
C LYS A 139 14.82 12.82 12.97
N MET A 140 15.33 12.23 14.05
CA MET A 140 15.22 10.80 14.31
C MET A 140 13.75 10.34 14.43
N GLN A 141 12.89 11.11 15.10
CA GLN A 141 11.46 10.79 15.20
C GLN A 141 10.76 10.88 13.84
N GLU A 142 11.08 11.90 13.03
CA GLU A 142 10.53 12.04 11.68
C GLU A 142 10.94 10.88 10.78
N LEU A 143 12.23 10.51 10.79
CA LEU A 143 12.76 9.39 10.00
C LEU A 143 12.17 8.05 10.46
N LYS A 144 12.01 7.85 11.77
CA LYS A 144 11.34 6.66 12.31
C LYS A 144 9.88 6.59 11.85
N LYS A 145 9.16 7.72 11.83
CA LYS A 145 7.79 7.78 11.32
C LYS A 145 7.73 7.46 9.82
N ALA A 146 8.65 8.03 9.03
CA ALA A 146 8.75 7.76 7.59
C ALA A 146 9.05 6.28 7.31
N TYR A 147 10.01 5.70 8.02
CA TYR A 147 10.32 4.27 7.91
C TYR A 147 9.13 3.38 8.25
N ASN A 148 8.44 3.67 9.37
CA ASN A 148 7.26 2.89 9.76
C ASN A 148 6.13 3.00 8.73
N ALA A 149 5.91 4.18 8.14
CA ALA A 149 4.92 4.38 7.09
C ALA A 149 5.29 3.60 5.80
N ALA A 150 6.56 3.67 5.38
CA ALA A 150 7.05 2.92 4.22
C ALA A 150 6.92 1.40 4.43
N LYS A 151 7.31 0.92 5.62
CA LYS A 151 7.17 -0.49 6.01
C LYS A 151 5.72 -0.95 6.01
N ALA A 152 4.81 -0.15 6.57
CA ALA A 152 3.38 -0.47 6.59
C ALA A 152 2.77 -0.51 5.18
N ALA A 153 3.13 0.44 4.31
CA ALA A 153 2.69 0.47 2.93
C ALA A 153 3.21 -0.75 2.14
N ALA A 154 4.50 -1.09 2.29
CA ALA A 154 5.08 -2.27 1.66
C ALA A 154 4.41 -3.57 2.15
N ALA A 155 4.17 -3.70 3.46
CA ALA A 155 3.50 -4.87 4.03
C ALA A 155 2.05 -5.02 3.55
N ALA A 156 1.28 -3.93 3.49
CA ALA A 156 -0.09 -3.95 3.00
C ALA A 156 -0.16 -4.36 1.51
N GLU A 157 0.74 -3.83 0.68
CA GLU A 157 0.79 -4.20 -0.74
C GLU A 157 1.30 -5.63 -0.95
N GLU A 158 2.24 -6.09 -0.13
CA GLU A 158 2.72 -7.48 -0.12
C GLU A 158 1.59 -8.45 0.23
N GLU A 159 0.79 -8.14 1.26
CA GLU A 159 -0.36 -8.94 1.65
C GLU A 159 -1.40 -9.03 0.51
N MET A 160 -1.77 -7.90 -0.10
CA MET A 160 -2.68 -7.89 -1.25
C MET A 160 -2.13 -8.69 -2.44
N THR A 161 -0.83 -8.57 -2.71
CA THR A 161 -0.15 -9.30 -3.77
C THR A 161 -0.23 -10.80 -3.53
N MET A 162 0.24 -11.26 -2.36
CA MET A 162 0.24 -12.67 -1.97
C MET A 162 -1.17 -13.25 -1.99
N PHE A 163 -2.14 -12.50 -1.48
CA PHE A 163 -3.54 -12.91 -1.47
C PHE A 163 -4.08 -13.15 -2.87
N SER A 164 -3.83 -12.23 -3.81
CA SER A 164 -4.25 -12.38 -5.21
C SER A 164 -3.54 -13.54 -5.90
N LEU A 165 -2.23 -13.74 -5.65
CA LEU A 165 -1.48 -14.88 -6.17
C LEU A 165 -1.95 -16.23 -5.60
N GLY A 166 -2.58 -16.22 -4.41
CA GLY A 166 -2.99 -17.46 -3.73
C GLY A 166 -1.81 -18.19 -3.09
N GLU A 167 -0.72 -17.48 -2.88
CA GLU A 167 0.48 -18.01 -2.27
C GLU A 167 0.51 -17.64 -0.79
N ARG A 168 1.05 -18.53 0.04
CA ARG A 168 1.25 -18.25 1.47
C ARG A 168 2.58 -17.56 1.73
N GLU A 169 3.61 -17.93 0.96
CA GLU A 169 4.96 -17.41 1.10
C GLU A 169 5.64 -17.43 -0.27
N LEU A 170 6.25 -16.30 -0.65
CA LEU A 170 7.00 -16.18 -1.89
C LEU A 170 8.17 -15.22 -1.65
N ALA A 171 9.37 -15.79 -1.52
CA ALA A 171 10.56 -15.04 -1.13
C ALA A 171 10.88 -13.85 -2.05
N THR A 172 10.55 -13.96 -3.34
CA THR A 172 10.82 -12.94 -4.36
C THR A 172 9.65 -11.99 -4.58
N VAL A 173 8.58 -12.04 -3.77
CA VAL A 173 7.35 -11.24 -3.99
C VAL A 173 7.64 -9.75 -4.18
N ARG A 174 8.59 -9.21 -3.42
CA ARG A 174 8.98 -7.79 -3.45
C ARG A 174 9.77 -7.37 -4.68
N GLU A 175 10.23 -8.33 -5.47
CA GLU A 175 11.01 -8.12 -6.70
C GLU A 175 10.18 -8.33 -7.96
N LEU A 176 8.98 -8.90 -7.81
CA LEU A 176 8.09 -9.17 -8.93
C LEU A 176 7.65 -7.87 -9.61
N THR A 177 7.76 -7.86 -10.93
CA THR A 177 7.32 -6.76 -11.77
C THR A 177 6.07 -7.15 -12.56
N GLY A 178 5.40 -6.20 -13.19
CA GLY A 178 4.20 -6.46 -13.98
C GLY A 178 3.11 -5.44 -13.71
N ASN A 179 1.86 -5.86 -13.86
CA ASN A 179 0.69 -4.98 -13.80
C ASN A 179 -0.27 -5.41 -12.71
N VAL A 180 -0.82 -4.41 -12.02
CA VAL A 180 -1.93 -4.54 -11.09
C VAL A 180 -3.16 -3.97 -11.77
N HIS A 181 -4.15 -4.82 -11.94
CA HIS A 181 -5.46 -4.45 -12.46
C HIS A 181 -6.37 -4.15 -11.27
N SER A 182 -7.07 -3.04 -11.31
CA SER A 182 -7.99 -2.64 -10.24
C SER A 182 -9.31 -2.13 -10.79
N LYS A 183 -10.37 -2.36 -10.03
CA LYS A 183 -11.74 -1.91 -10.35
C LYS A 183 -12.45 -1.53 -9.08
N ASP A 184 -13.15 -0.40 -9.15
CA ASP A 184 -14.15 -0.04 -8.16
C ASP A 184 -15.49 -0.61 -8.60
N VAL A 185 -16.18 -1.32 -7.72
CA VAL A 185 -17.51 -1.86 -8.00
C VAL A 185 -18.45 -1.43 -6.87
N GLU A 186 -19.63 -0.95 -7.24
CA GLU A 186 -20.66 -0.58 -6.29
C GLU A 186 -21.72 -1.66 -6.27
N ILE A 187 -22.12 -2.07 -5.08
CA ILE A 187 -23.16 -3.05 -4.85
C ILE A 187 -24.22 -2.49 -3.92
N ALA A 188 -25.45 -2.95 -4.11
CA ALA A 188 -26.52 -2.75 -3.15
C ALA A 188 -26.81 -4.09 -2.46
N ILE A 189 -26.87 -4.06 -1.14
CA ILE A 189 -27.18 -5.21 -0.30
C ILE A 189 -28.48 -4.93 0.42
N LYS A 190 -29.47 -5.79 0.19
CA LYS A 190 -30.73 -5.79 0.94
C LYS A 190 -30.61 -6.76 2.10
N THR A 191 -30.88 -6.28 3.30
CA THR A 191 -30.88 -7.10 4.51
C THR A 191 -32.19 -7.86 4.67
N LYS A 192 -32.22 -8.89 5.53
CA LYS A 192 -33.47 -9.58 5.87
C LYS A 192 -34.49 -8.68 6.56
N SER A 193 -34.04 -7.61 7.21
CA SER A 193 -34.90 -6.54 7.74
C SER A 193 -35.51 -5.62 6.67
N GLY A 194 -35.20 -5.85 5.39
CA GLY A 194 -35.70 -5.06 4.26
C GLY A 194 -34.93 -3.76 4.00
N THR A 195 -33.86 -3.49 4.74
CA THR A 195 -33.04 -2.28 4.55
C THR A 195 -32.04 -2.50 3.42
N THR A 196 -31.99 -1.60 2.44
CA THR A 196 -30.96 -1.62 1.40
C THR A 196 -29.84 -0.65 1.76
N ARG A 197 -28.59 -1.09 1.66
CA ARG A 197 -27.39 -0.27 1.83
C ARG A 197 -26.45 -0.47 0.66
N ASN A 198 -25.81 0.61 0.22
CA ASN A 198 -24.84 0.57 -0.85
C ASN A 198 -23.43 0.42 -0.27
N TYR A 199 -22.58 -0.30 -0.98
CA TYR A 199 -21.17 -0.47 -0.64
C TYR A 199 -20.32 -0.30 -1.89
N LYS A 200 -19.19 0.40 -1.72
CA LYS A 200 -18.10 0.40 -2.67
C LYS A 200 -17.13 -0.70 -2.29
N LEU A 201 -16.69 -1.48 -3.25
CA LEU A 201 -15.68 -2.50 -3.05
C LEU A 201 -14.57 -2.33 -4.09
N ILE A 202 -13.35 -2.54 -3.62
CA ILE A 202 -12.14 -2.43 -4.43
C ILE A 202 -11.73 -3.85 -4.79
N MET A 203 -11.71 -4.16 -6.08
CA MET A 203 -11.22 -5.43 -6.59
C MET A 203 -9.83 -5.22 -7.20
N LYS A 204 -8.92 -6.17 -6.95
CA LYS A 204 -7.58 -6.17 -7.55
C LYS A 204 -7.23 -7.53 -8.15
N ASN A 205 -6.38 -7.51 -9.17
CA ASN A 205 -5.74 -8.69 -9.73
C ASN A 205 -4.27 -8.38 -10.09
N TYR A 206 -3.36 -9.24 -9.65
CA TYR A 206 -1.93 -9.07 -9.81
C TYR A 206 -1.41 -9.98 -10.92
N LEU A 207 -0.98 -9.39 -12.04
CA LEU A 207 -0.36 -10.11 -13.15
C LEU A 207 1.13 -9.79 -13.16
N LEU A 208 1.90 -10.66 -12.50
CA LEU A 208 3.28 -10.41 -12.14
C LEU A 208 4.24 -11.40 -12.81
N ARG A 209 5.52 -11.05 -12.76
CA ARG A 209 6.61 -11.81 -13.35
C ARG A 209 7.86 -11.67 -12.50
N ASP A 210 8.47 -12.82 -12.23
CA ASP A 210 9.83 -12.92 -11.73
C ASP A 210 10.76 -12.85 -12.94
N GLU A 211 11.45 -11.71 -13.10
CA GLU A 211 12.34 -11.50 -14.23
C GLU A 211 13.65 -12.29 -14.11
N VAL A 212 14.07 -12.65 -12.89
CA VAL A 212 15.31 -13.40 -12.66
C VAL A 212 15.12 -14.85 -13.09
N ASN A 213 13.99 -15.45 -12.69
CA ASN A 213 13.68 -16.85 -12.97
C ASN A 213 12.82 -17.03 -14.23
N ASN A 214 12.38 -15.94 -14.86
CA ASN A 214 11.48 -15.94 -16.03
C ASN A 214 10.17 -16.70 -15.76
N ILE A 215 9.61 -16.53 -14.55
CA ILE A 215 8.36 -17.18 -14.09
C ILE A 215 7.23 -16.16 -14.10
N ASN A 216 6.08 -16.53 -14.67
CA ASN A 216 4.89 -15.70 -14.62
C ASN A 216 4.01 -16.10 -13.42
N HIS A 217 3.65 -15.13 -12.60
CA HIS A 217 2.70 -15.26 -11.51
C HIS A 217 1.38 -14.60 -11.91
N ARG A 218 0.33 -15.42 -12.12
CA ARG A 218 -0.99 -14.93 -12.53
C ARG A 218 -1.95 -15.01 -11.36
N GLY A 219 -2.22 -13.86 -10.76
CA GLY A 219 -3.19 -13.73 -9.70
C GLY A 219 -4.62 -13.95 -10.16
N ARG A 220 -5.51 -14.08 -9.16
CA ARG A 220 -6.95 -14.03 -9.31
C ARG A 220 -7.49 -12.67 -8.89
N TRP A 221 -8.64 -12.31 -9.43
CA TRP A 221 -9.41 -11.20 -8.89
C TRP A 221 -9.84 -11.49 -7.45
N VAL A 222 -9.51 -10.57 -6.56
CA VAL A 222 -9.82 -10.62 -5.13
C VAL A 222 -10.51 -9.34 -4.71
N ILE A 223 -11.32 -9.42 -3.66
CA ILE A 223 -11.95 -8.26 -3.02
C ILE A 223 -10.99 -7.78 -1.92
N ILE A 224 -10.63 -6.51 -1.94
CA ILE A 224 -9.75 -5.94 -0.91
C ILE A 224 -10.57 -5.61 0.34
N LYS A 225 -11.64 -4.83 0.17
CA LYS A 225 -12.50 -4.38 1.26
C LYS A 225 -13.88 -3.97 0.78
N PHE A 226 -14.81 -3.88 1.73
CA PHE A 226 -16.16 -3.34 1.56
C PHE A 226 -16.28 -2.03 2.33
N GLU A 227 -16.59 -0.93 1.65
CA GLU A 227 -16.78 0.39 2.22
C GLU A 227 -18.24 0.82 2.09
N PRO A 228 -18.94 1.16 3.19
CA PRO A 228 -20.32 1.63 3.10
C PRO A 228 -20.37 2.98 2.38
N LEU A 229 -21.27 3.07 1.39
CA LEU A 229 -21.67 4.33 0.77
C LEU A 229 -22.88 4.82 1.57
N SER A 230 -22.64 5.84 2.41
CA SER A 230 -23.59 6.47 3.34
C SER A 230 -24.98 6.67 2.75
#